data_AF-A0A388RYV8-F1
#
_entry.id   AF-A0A388RYV8-F1
#
_cell.length_a   1.000
_cell.length_b   1.000
_cell.length_c   1.000
_cell.angle_alpha   90.00
_cell.angle_beta   90.00
_cell.angle_gamma   90.00
#
_symmetry.space_group_name_H-M   'P 1'
#
loop_
_entity.id
_entity.type
_entity.pdbx_description
1 polymer ?
#
loop_
_entity_poly.entity_id
_entity_poly.type
_entity_poly.pdbx_seq_one_letter_code
_entity_poly.pdbx_strand_id
1 'polypeptide(L)'
;MAMIVPRWEWRTFGTHFGVAETRFAELTPGAVQESDELYFLGGTGGNVKVRDDLMDIKVLREVDENGLERWEPVMKQAFPLPAADAAKVFASVGLPTPRLARDAYTLDQFVGELVAPSGVLRPVKVHKRRVRYTVGGCVSELSDVRADGRASRTIAIEAEDASAVLSAVALVGLGGYINTNYALGLRALLDDAPERYAVIDVGTNSVKLHVGERGAGGTWDTIVDGAELTRLGEGLEKTGEITPEAAERTTSAIADMVGKARRNGVRAIIAVGTAGLRIARNSGAVLDAIQARTGLLIEVIPGEEEARLAYLAVKAGLRMPEGTLVVFDTGGGSTQFTFGTDARVDERFSVEVGAARYTERFGLAGTVTPDVLREALGVIADDLERIEGRPQPDALVAMGGAVTNIAAVKHGLATYDPNIVHGTVLDRAEIERQIEMYRTSDAAHRRTIVGLQPKRAEVILAGACIVRTVMDKLGQGSLTVSDRGLRHGVLAERFGN
;
A
#
# COMPACT_ATOMS: atom_id res chain seq x y z
N MET A 1 -9.41 46.11 11.42
CA MET A 1 -9.76 44.70 11.14
C MET A 1 -8.51 43.88 11.35
N ALA A 2 -8.56 42.78 12.10
CA ALA A 2 -7.45 41.84 12.14
C ALA A 2 -7.15 41.38 10.71
N MET A 3 -5.88 41.37 10.32
CA MET A 3 -5.47 40.91 9.00
C MET A 3 -5.88 39.44 8.86
N ILE A 4 -6.73 39.13 7.89
CA ILE A 4 -7.07 37.75 7.57
C ILE A 4 -5.83 37.16 6.92
N VAL A 5 -5.18 36.20 7.59
CA VAL A 5 -4.00 35.54 7.04
C VAL A 5 -4.42 34.19 6.47
N PRO A 6 -4.34 33.98 5.14
CA PRO A 6 -4.55 32.68 4.54
C PRO A 6 -3.56 31.66 5.10
N ARG A 7 -4.00 30.42 5.32
CA ARG A 7 -3.15 29.35 5.84
C ARG A 7 -3.15 28.18 4.89
N TRP A 8 -2.00 27.53 4.77
CA TRP A 8 -1.89 26.22 4.15
C TRP A 8 -2.41 25.17 5.13
N GLU A 9 -3.30 24.31 4.66
CA GLU A 9 -3.90 23.22 5.43
C GLU A 9 -3.61 21.89 4.73
N TRP A 10 -3.01 20.97 5.49
CA TRP A 10 -2.93 19.56 5.15
C TRP A 10 -3.90 18.79 6.04
N ARG A 11 -4.67 17.87 5.48
CA ARG A 11 -5.60 17.01 6.22
C ARG A 11 -5.70 15.63 5.61
N THR A 12 -5.95 14.63 6.44
CA THR A 12 -6.34 13.28 5.97
C THR A 12 -7.45 12.69 6.83
N PHE A 13 -8.12 11.67 6.29
CA PHE A 13 -9.25 10.96 6.90
C PHE A 13 -8.93 9.47 6.99
N GLY A 14 -9.30 8.84 8.10
CA GLY A 14 -9.06 7.42 8.32
C GLY A 14 -9.69 6.91 9.60
N THR A 15 -9.67 5.60 9.80
CA THR A 15 -10.02 4.96 11.07
C THR A 15 -8.79 4.82 11.97
N HIS A 16 -7.63 4.64 11.35
CA HIS A 16 -6.32 4.53 11.99
C HIS A 16 -5.25 5.22 11.14
N PHE A 17 -4.24 5.80 11.80
CA PHE A 17 -3.08 6.42 11.16
C PHE A 17 -1.74 5.76 11.51
N GLY A 18 -1.77 4.59 12.16
CA GLY A 18 -0.59 3.78 12.48
C GLY A 18 0.47 4.58 13.25
N VAL A 19 1.70 4.63 12.70
CA VAL A 19 2.86 5.32 13.29
C VAL A 19 2.55 6.77 13.68
N ALA A 20 1.69 7.47 12.94
CA ALA A 20 1.33 8.84 13.28
C ALA A 20 0.67 8.93 14.66
N GLU A 21 -0.20 7.98 15.01
CA GLU A 21 -0.89 7.98 16.31
C GLU A 21 0.10 7.79 17.46
N THR A 22 1.07 6.89 17.29
CA THR A 22 2.17 6.71 18.25
C THR A 22 2.96 8.00 18.41
N ARG A 23 3.33 8.67 17.31
CA ARG A 23 4.06 9.94 17.36
C ARG A 23 3.24 11.06 18.01
N PHE A 24 1.94 11.14 17.74
CA PHE A 24 1.06 12.10 18.42
C PHE A 24 0.92 11.79 19.93
N ALA A 25 0.91 10.52 20.33
CA ALA A 25 0.85 10.13 21.73
C ALA A 25 2.11 10.49 22.53
N GLU A 26 3.26 10.65 21.87
CA GLU A 26 4.50 11.12 22.46
C GLU A 26 4.55 12.64 22.64
N LEU A 27 3.66 13.39 21.98
CA LEU A 27 3.58 14.84 22.09
C LEU A 27 2.77 15.28 23.30
N THR A 28 3.06 16.48 23.82
CA THR A 28 2.23 17.11 24.85
C THR A 28 0.91 17.59 24.23
N PRO A 29 -0.25 17.08 24.68
CA PRO A 29 -1.54 17.52 24.16
C PRO A 29 -1.87 18.92 24.68
N GLY A 30 -2.43 19.74 23.80
CA GLY A 30 -3.05 21.01 24.14
C GLY A 30 -4.51 20.85 24.57
N ALA A 31 -5.29 21.93 24.41
CA ALA A 31 -6.69 21.93 24.78
C ALA A 31 -7.52 20.92 23.95
N VAL A 32 -8.44 20.24 24.64
CA VAL A 32 -9.50 19.46 24.00
C VAL A 32 -10.68 20.38 23.70
N GLN A 33 -11.20 20.33 22.48
CA GLN A 33 -12.37 21.09 22.08
C GLN A 33 -13.41 20.17 21.45
N GLU A 34 -14.64 20.25 21.95
CA GLU A 34 -15.81 19.62 21.35
C GLU A 34 -16.68 20.66 20.66
N SER A 35 -17.37 20.25 19.59
CA SER A 35 -18.33 21.11 18.90
C SER A 35 -19.27 20.30 18.02
N ASP A 36 -20.50 20.77 17.94
CA ASP A 36 -21.44 20.39 16.89
C ASP A 36 -21.41 21.44 15.78
N GLU A 37 -21.18 20.98 14.56
CA GLU A 37 -21.07 21.82 13.36
C GLU A 37 -22.06 21.33 12.30
N LEU A 38 -22.67 22.26 11.56
CA LEU A 38 -23.49 21.93 10.39
C LEU A 38 -22.70 22.27 9.13
N TYR A 39 -22.38 21.27 8.33
CA TYR A 39 -21.68 21.43 7.06
C TYR A 39 -22.66 21.47 5.90
N PHE A 40 -22.37 22.29 4.88
CA PHE A 40 -23.12 22.29 3.63
C PHE A 40 -22.23 21.74 2.51
N LEU A 41 -22.42 20.47 2.18
CA LEU A 41 -21.62 19.79 1.16
C LEU A 41 -22.24 19.95 -0.22
N GLY A 42 -21.45 20.41 -1.19
CA GLY A 42 -21.83 20.47 -2.60
C GLY A 42 -20.99 21.49 -3.36
N GLY A 43 -21.12 21.46 -4.70
CA GLY A 43 -20.41 22.40 -5.58
C GLY A 43 -18.89 22.25 -5.59
N THR A 44 -18.18 23.30 -6.03
CA THR A 44 -16.72 23.39 -6.09
C THR A 44 -16.23 24.65 -5.37
N GLY A 45 -15.13 24.57 -4.61
CA GLY A 45 -14.36 25.76 -4.20
C GLY A 45 -14.51 26.29 -2.77
N GLY A 46 -15.52 25.86 -2.02
CA GLY A 46 -15.79 26.40 -0.67
C GLY A 46 -16.00 25.34 0.42
N ASN A 47 -15.56 25.66 1.63
CA ASN A 47 -15.89 24.94 2.86
C ASN A 47 -16.82 25.82 3.69
N VAL A 48 -18.10 25.48 3.69
CA VAL A 48 -19.18 26.23 4.35
C VAL A 48 -19.68 25.43 5.54
N LYS A 49 -19.66 26.07 6.70
CA LYS A 49 -20.19 25.46 7.94
C LYS A 49 -20.84 26.47 8.85
N VAL A 50 -21.67 25.97 9.77
CA VAL A 50 -22.21 26.72 10.90
C VAL A 50 -21.68 26.10 12.19
N ARG A 51 -21.21 26.95 13.10
CA ARG A 51 -20.84 26.57 14.47
C ARG A 51 -21.19 27.71 15.40
N ASP A 52 -21.81 27.41 16.55
CA ASP A 52 -22.20 28.42 17.55
C ASP A 52 -23.03 29.56 16.93
N ASP A 53 -24.01 29.22 16.07
CA ASP A 53 -24.85 30.16 15.30
C ASP A 53 -24.08 31.14 14.40
N LEU A 54 -22.82 30.83 14.07
CA LEU A 54 -21.98 31.58 13.14
C LEU A 54 -21.77 30.78 11.85
N MET A 55 -22.17 31.36 10.73
CA MET A 55 -21.81 30.90 9.39
C MET A 55 -20.34 31.25 9.12
N ASP A 56 -19.53 30.26 8.79
CA ASP A 56 -18.11 30.35 8.44
C ASP A 56 -17.90 29.84 7.02
N ILE A 57 -17.30 30.67 6.16
CA ILE A 57 -16.95 30.33 4.79
C ILE A 57 -15.44 30.47 4.63
N LYS A 58 -14.79 29.36 4.27
CA LYS A 58 -13.43 29.37 3.71
C LYS A 58 -13.49 29.03 2.23
N VAL A 59 -12.74 29.77 1.42
CA VAL A 59 -12.56 29.49 -0.01
C VAL A 59 -11.14 29.04 -0.30
N LEU A 60 -11.02 28.07 -1.20
CA LEU A 60 -9.74 27.59 -1.68
C LEU A 60 -9.12 28.63 -2.61
N ARG A 61 -7.89 29.06 -2.33
CA ARG A 61 -7.19 30.06 -3.15
C ARG A 61 -6.15 29.46 -4.07
N GLU A 62 -5.44 28.48 -3.57
CA GLU A 62 -4.28 27.91 -4.24
C GLU A 62 -4.10 26.46 -3.83
N VAL A 63 -3.60 25.66 -4.76
CA VAL A 63 -3.08 24.32 -4.51
C VAL A 63 -1.67 24.29 -5.05
N ASP A 64 -0.69 23.89 -4.23
CA ASP A 64 0.70 23.82 -4.66
C ASP A 64 0.99 22.52 -5.44
N GLU A 65 2.24 22.35 -5.88
CA GLU A 65 2.70 21.16 -6.60
C GLU A 65 2.63 19.86 -5.78
N ASN A 66 2.60 19.97 -4.45
CA ASN A 66 2.49 18.86 -3.51
C ASN A 66 1.03 18.52 -3.17
N GLY A 67 0.06 19.28 -3.70
CA GLY A 67 -1.36 19.13 -3.40
C GLY A 67 -1.78 19.76 -2.07
N LEU A 68 -0.93 20.56 -1.43
CA LEU A 68 -1.27 21.32 -0.25
C LEU A 68 -2.23 22.46 -0.62
N GLU A 69 -3.21 22.74 0.22
CA GLU A 69 -4.27 23.70 -0.10
C GLU A 69 -4.16 24.95 0.76
N ARG A 70 -4.21 26.15 0.16
CA ARG A 70 -4.26 27.42 0.88
C ARG A 70 -5.69 27.95 0.97
N TRP A 71 -6.19 28.09 2.19
CA TRP A 71 -7.56 28.51 2.48
C TRP A 71 -7.62 29.93 3.04
N GLU A 72 -8.59 30.71 2.56
CA GLU A 72 -8.88 32.05 3.07
C GLU A 72 -10.28 32.10 3.71
N PRO A 73 -10.39 32.48 4.99
CA PRO A 73 -11.67 32.81 5.60
C PRO A 73 -12.24 34.08 4.96
N VAL A 74 -13.39 34.00 4.29
CA VAL A 74 -14.00 35.14 3.59
C VAL A 74 -15.29 35.64 4.24
N MET A 75 -15.88 34.86 5.15
CA MET A 75 -17.08 35.26 5.85
C MET A 75 -17.16 34.59 7.21
N LYS A 76 -17.49 35.37 8.24
CA LYS A 76 -17.89 34.88 9.55
C LYS A 76 -19.05 35.73 10.06
N GLN A 77 -20.27 35.21 9.95
CA GLN A 77 -21.49 35.99 10.15
C GLN A 77 -22.48 35.25 11.04
N ALA A 78 -23.05 35.94 12.04
CA ALA A 78 -24.07 35.37 12.92
C ALA A 78 -25.43 35.30 12.22
N PHE A 79 -26.25 34.35 12.63
CA PHE A 79 -27.67 34.35 12.29
C PHE A 79 -28.45 35.40 13.12
N PRO A 80 -29.52 36.02 12.58
CA PRO A 80 -30.06 35.84 11.22
C PRO A 80 -29.12 36.35 10.12
N LEU A 81 -28.95 35.55 9.07
CA LEU A 81 -28.05 35.80 7.95
C LEU A 81 -28.70 36.74 6.93
N PRO A 82 -28.13 37.92 6.64
CA PRO A 82 -28.66 38.82 5.62
C PRO A 82 -28.73 38.17 4.23
N ALA A 83 -29.69 38.56 3.40
CA ALA A 83 -29.90 38.03 2.06
C ALA A 83 -28.62 38.12 1.19
N ALA A 84 -27.90 39.23 1.27
CA ALA A 84 -26.64 39.42 0.57
C ALA A 84 -25.57 38.40 0.99
N ASP A 85 -25.53 38.01 2.26
CA ASP A 85 -24.59 37.01 2.77
C ASP A 85 -25.06 35.58 2.48
N ALA A 86 -26.37 35.33 2.49
CA ALA A 86 -26.94 34.07 2.01
C ALA A 86 -26.57 33.82 0.54
N ALA A 87 -26.55 34.84 -0.31
CA ALA A 87 -26.08 34.74 -1.69
C ALA A 87 -24.59 34.35 -1.79
N LYS A 88 -23.75 34.89 -0.90
CA LYS A 88 -22.31 34.55 -0.86
C LYS A 88 -22.07 33.08 -0.55
N VAL A 89 -22.93 32.43 0.24
CA VAL A 89 -22.83 30.98 0.52
C VAL A 89 -22.85 30.20 -0.78
N PHE A 90 -23.87 30.37 -1.62
CA PHE A 90 -24.00 29.66 -2.90
C PHE A 90 -22.87 30.02 -3.86
N ALA A 91 -22.50 31.30 -3.96
CA ALA A 91 -21.38 31.72 -4.79
C ALA A 91 -20.04 31.08 -4.36
N SER A 92 -19.81 30.93 -3.05
CA SER A 92 -18.56 30.36 -2.52
C SER A 92 -18.35 28.88 -2.84
N VAL A 93 -19.43 28.17 -3.16
CA VAL A 93 -19.42 26.76 -3.60
C VAL A 93 -19.71 26.63 -5.10
N GLY A 94 -19.65 27.73 -5.86
CA GLY A 94 -19.84 27.72 -7.31
C GLY A 94 -21.27 27.36 -7.76
N LEU A 95 -22.27 27.60 -6.90
CA LEU A 95 -23.67 27.35 -7.19
C LEU A 95 -24.42 28.64 -7.55
N PRO A 96 -25.45 28.57 -8.42
CA PRO A 96 -26.28 29.73 -8.71
C PRO A 96 -27.04 30.14 -7.46
N THR A 97 -27.14 31.46 -7.23
CA THR A 97 -27.90 32.01 -6.11
C THR A 97 -29.40 31.75 -6.31
N PRO A 98 -30.08 31.11 -5.35
CA PRO A 98 -31.52 30.92 -5.42
C PRO A 98 -32.27 32.26 -5.30
N ARG A 99 -33.55 32.29 -5.71
CA ARG A 99 -34.38 33.46 -5.48
C ARG A 99 -34.55 33.70 -3.98
N LEU A 100 -34.06 34.85 -3.50
CA LEU A 100 -34.17 35.24 -2.11
C LEU A 100 -35.51 35.97 -1.87
N ALA A 101 -36.34 35.41 -0.99
CA ALA A 101 -37.66 35.96 -0.65
C ALA A 101 -37.68 36.81 0.64
N ARG A 102 -36.58 36.80 1.40
CA ARG A 102 -36.42 37.50 2.67
C ARG A 102 -35.19 38.38 2.66
N ASP A 103 -35.19 39.42 3.49
CA ASP A 103 -34.04 40.29 3.74
C ASP A 103 -33.00 39.65 4.68
N ALA A 104 -33.43 38.72 5.54
CA ALA A 104 -32.57 37.89 6.38
C ALA A 104 -33.22 36.53 6.67
N TYR A 105 -32.39 35.53 6.98
CA TYR A 105 -32.79 34.16 7.24
C TYR A 105 -32.26 33.71 8.60
N THR A 106 -33.11 33.13 9.45
CA THR A 106 -32.64 32.28 10.56
C THR A 106 -31.96 31.01 10.01
N LEU A 107 -31.26 30.25 10.86
CA LEU A 107 -30.63 29.00 10.41
C LEU A 107 -31.67 28.03 9.82
N ASP A 108 -32.80 27.83 10.51
CA ASP A 108 -33.86 26.94 10.04
C ASP A 108 -34.48 27.40 8.72
N GLN A 109 -34.68 28.72 8.55
CA GLN A 109 -35.17 29.28 7.28
C GLN A 109 -34.13 29.14 6.17
N PHE A 110 -32.85 29.38 6.45
CA PHE A 110 -31.78 29.21 5.47
C PHE A 110 -31.72 27.75 4.99
N VAL A 111 -31.76 26.79 5.92
CA VAL A 111 -31.75 25.36 5.61
C VAL A 111 -33.02 24.94 4.87
N GLY A 112 -34.20 25.30 5.39
CA GLY A 112 -35.49 24.83 4.88
C GLY A 112 -35.95 25.51 3.57
N GLU A 113 -35.60 26.78 3.37
CA GLU A 113 -36.10 27.58 2.23
C GLU A 113 -35.06 27.72 1.10
N LEU A 114 -33.75 27.65 1.41
CA LEU A 114 -32.70 27.82 0.40
C LEU A 114 -31.91 26.53 0.15
N VAL A 115 -31.41 25.87 1.20
CA VAL A 115 -30.52 24.70 1.07
C VAL A 115 -31.30 23.47 0.60
N ALA A 116 -32.31 23.04 1.36
CA ALA A 116 -33.06 21.82 1.05
C ALA A 116 -33.76 21.88 -0.32
N PRO A 117 -34.41 23.00 -0.72
CA PRO A 117 -35.03 23.10 -2.04
C PRO A 117 -34.02 23.17 -3.20
N SER A 118 -32.76 23.55 -2.94
CA SER A 118 -31.74 23.57 -4.00
C SER A 118 -31.47 22.19 -4.58
N GLY A 119 -31.58 21.13 -3.76
CA GLY A 119 -31.22 19.76 -4.14
C GLY A 119 -29.73 19.53 -4.40
N VAL A 120 -28.88 20.56 -4.26
CA VAL A 120 -27.45 20.48 -4.58
C VAL A 120 -26.56 20.56 -3.33
N LEU A 121 -26.99 21.31 -2.30
CA LEU A 121 -26.31 21.35 -1.01
C LEU A 121 -26.91 20.34 -0.05
N ARG A 122 -26.07 19.43 0.44
CA ARG A 122 -26.40 18.46 1.48
C ARG A 122 -26.02 19.03 2.86
N PRO A 123 -26.98 19.35 3.74
CA PRO A 123 -26.68 19.67 5.13
C PRO A 123 -26.27 18.41 5.89
N VAL A 124 -25.15 18.46 6.60
CA VAL A 124 -24.59 17.33 7.35
C VAL A 124 -24.26 17.78 8.77
N LYS A 125 -24.83 17.08 9.76
CA LYS A 125 -24.50 17.32 11.17
C LYS A 125 -23.22 16.58 11.51
N VAL A 126 -22.25 17.31 12.04
CA VAL A 126 -20.93 16.78 12.38
C VAL A 126 -20.59 17.12 13.82
N HIS A 127 -20.45 16.08 14.64
CA HIS A 127 -19.88 16.20 15.97
C HIS A 127 -18.38 15.96 15.90
N LYS A 128 -17.59 16.81 16.57
CA LYS A 128 -16.13 16.70 16.59
C LYS A 128 -15.59 16.82 17.99
N ARG A 129 -14.66 15.93 18.32
CA ARG A 129 -13.80 16.05 19.49
C ARG A 129 -12.36 16.17 19.01
N ARG A 130 -11.70 17.30 19.26
CA ARG A 130 -10.37 17.61 18.75
C ARG A 130 -9.38 17.78 19.87
N VAL A 131 -8.22 17.14 19.74
CA VAL A 131 -7.05 17.37 20.59
C VAL A 131 -6.04 18.14 19.77
N ARG A 132 -5.59 19.30 20.26
CA ARG A 132 -4.62 20.15 19.57
C ARG A 132 -3.20 19.80 19.99
N TYR A 133 -2.26 19.99 19.06
CA TYR A 133 -0.83 19.78 19.23
C TYR A 133 -0.05 20.86 18.50
N THR A 134 1.25 20.89 18.75
CA THR A 134 2.21 21.66 17.95
C THR A 134 3.24 20.69 17.37
N VAL A 135 3.30 20.59 16.05
CA VAL A 135 4.21 19.69 15.32
C VAL A 135 5.10 20.55 14.43
N GLY A 136 6.41 20.56 14.67
CA GLY A 136 7.33 21.37 13.86
C GLY A 136 6.95 22.87 13.83
N GLY A 137 6.37 23.41 14.91
CA GLY A 137 5.87 24.79 14.97
C GLY A 137 4.51 25.02 14.30
N CYS A 138 3.94 24.01 13.63
CA CYS A 138 2.63 24.08 13.00
C CYS A 138 1.51 23.78 14.01
N VAL A 139 0.34 24.39 13.80
CA VAL A 139 -0.87 24.01 14.53
C VAL A 139 -1.33 22.67 13.98
N SER A 140 -1.54 21.70 14.87
CA SER A 140 -2.00 20.37 14.47
C SER A 140 -3.18 19.93 15.32
N GLU A 141 -4.08 19.15 14.73
CA GLU A 141 -5.20 18.55 15.43
C GLU A 141 -5.37 17.09 15.06
N LEU A 142 -5.64 16.25 16.07
CA LEU A 142 -6.18 14.91 15.91
C LEU A 142 -7.64 14.96 16.37
N SER A 143 -8.56 14.60 15.50
CA SER A 143 -10.00 14.74 15.74
C SER A 143 -10.76 13.44 15.55
N ASP A 144 -11.61 13.11 16.50
CA ASP A 144 -12.68 12.12 16.32
C ASP A 144 -13.90 12.83 15.72
N VAL A 145 -14.44 12.27 14.64
CA VAL A 145 -15.52 12.87 13.84
C VAL A 145 -16.68 11.88 13.76
N ARG A 146 -17.89 12.37 14.04
CA ARG A 146 -19.14 11.65 13.78
C ARG A 146 -20.05 12.47 12.88
N ALA A 147 -20.45 11.90 11.75
CA ALA A 147 -21.30 12.56 10.77
C ALA A 147 -22.40 11.62 10.27
N ASP A 148 -23.67 12.00 10.42
CA ASP A 148 -24.85 11.20 10.05
C ASP A 148 -24.75 9.71 10.45
N GLY A 149 -24.27 9.42 11.67
CA GLY A 149 -24.14 8.05 12.19
C GLY A 149 -22.85 7.31 11.79
N ARG A 150 -21.99 7.93 10.96
CA ARG A 150 -20.69 7.38 10.57
C ARG A 150 -19.58 7.97 11.41
N ALA A 151 -18.58 7.16 11.75
CA ALA A 151 -17.42 7.59 12.53
C ALA A 151 -16.16 7.59 11.67
N SER A 152 -15.29 8.56 11.90
CA SER A 152 -13.96 8.65 11.29
C SER A 152 -13.04 9.43 12.22
N ARG A 153 -11.75 9.45 11.91
CA ARG A 153 -10.75 10.30 12.53
C ARG A 153 -10.09 11.15 11.46
N THR A 154 -9.60 12.32 11.86
CA THR A 154 -8.85 13.20 10.97
C THR A 154 -7.62 13.73 11.67
N ILE A 155 -6.50 13.80 10.95
CA ILE A 155 -5.35 14.59 11.33
C ILE A 155 -5.30 15.80 10.40
N ALA A 156 -5.10 16.99 10.96
CA ALA A 156 -4.82 18.19 10.19
C ALA A 156 -3.64 18.97 10.75
N ILE A 157 -2.89 19.59 9.85
CA ILE A 157 -1.71 20.41 10.13
C ILE A 157 -1.81 21.68 9.30
N GLU A 158 -1.69 22.84 9.94
CA GLU A 158 -1.81 24.14 9.26
C GLU A 158 -0.78 25.18 9.73
N ALA A 159 -0.27 25.94 8.77
CA ALA A 159 0.64 27.06 8.99
C ALA A 159 0.54 28.08 7.85
N GLU A 160 1.18 29.24 8.03
CA GLU A 160 1.30 30.27 6.98
C GLU A 160 2.34 29.88 5.92
N ASP A 161 3.31 29.06 6.30
CA ASP A 161 4.35 28.52 5.41
C ASP A 161 4.03 27.08 5.01
N ALA A 162 3.97 26.82 3.70
CA ALA A 162 3.73 25.50 3.13
C ALA A 162 4.84 24.50 3.49
N SER A 163 6.10 24.94 3.47
CA SER A 163 7.26 24.07 3.74
C SER A 163 7.23 23.56 5.19
N ALA A 164 6.87 24.41 6.14
CA ALA A 164 6.66 24.02 7.53
C ALA A 164 5.57 22.95 7.67
N VAL A 165 4.44 23.07 6.95
CA VAL A 165 3.36 22.06 6.98
C VAL A 165 3.86 20.71 6.46
N LEU A 166 4.50 20.68 5.29
CA LEU A 166 5.02 19.44 4.70
C LEU A 166 6.08 18.79 5.59
N SER A 167 6.96 19.58 6.20
CA SER A 167 7.95 19.10 7.17
C SER A 167 7.29 18.49 8.41
N ALA A 168 6.24 19.12 8.93
CA ALA A 168 5.46 18.59 10.05
C ALA A 168 4.72 17.30 9.70
N VAL A 169 4.12 17.20 8.50
CA VAL A 169 3.48 15.98 7.98
C VAL A 169 4.48 14.82 7.91
N ALA A 170 5.68 15.06 7.39
CA ALA A 170 6.75 14.06 7.35
C ALA A 170 7.20 13.66 8.77
N LEU A 171 7.33 14.63 9.69
CA LEU A 171 7.74 14.40 11.08
C LEU A 171 6.79 13.46 11.83
N VAL A 172 5.50 13.45 11.50
CA VAL A 172 4.51 12.51 12.09
C VAL A 172 4.27 11.27 11.23
N GLY A 173 5.03 11.05 10.16
CA GLY A 173 4.96 9.81 9.37
C GLY A 173 3.77 9.77 8.42
N LEU A 174 3.23 10.93 8.06
CA LEU A 174 2.08 11.06 7.16
C LEU A 174 2.48 11.44 5.72
N GLY A 175 3.77 11.46 5.39
CA GLY A 175 4.26 11.88 4.06
C GLY A 175 3.71 11.06 2.88
N GLY A 176 3.26 9.82 3.12
CA GLY A 176 2.59 9.01 2.10
C GLY A 176 1.09 9.28 1.94
N TYR A 177 0.45 9.98 2.87
CA TYR A 177 -0.99 10.25 2.85
C TYR A 177 -1.33 11.40 1.91
N ILE A 178 -2.48 11.28 1.24
CA ILE A 178 -2.97 12.29 0.30
C ILE A 178 -3.73 13.37 1.08
N ASN A 179 -3.38 14.63 0.80
CA ASN A 179 -4.10 15.78 1.33
C ASN A 179 -5.57 15.73 0.85
N THR A 180 -6.49 15.71 1.80
CA THR A 180 -7.93 15.62 1.58
C THR A 180 -8.62 16.65 2.43
N ASN A 181 -9.20 17.66 1.78
CA ASN A 181 -9.92 18.71 2.48
C ASN A 181 -11.18 18.20 3.18
N TYR A 182 -11.66 19.00 4.14
CA TYR A 182 -12.72 18.55 5.04
C TYR A 182 -14.01 18.17 4.30
N ALA A 183 -14.41 18.94 3.28
CA ALA A 183 -15.64 18.69 2.54
C ALA A 183 -15.55 17.41 1.69
N LEU A 184 -14.42 17.18 1.01
CA LEU A 184 -14.16 15.96 0.24
C LEU A 184 -14.10 14.73 1.14
N GLY A 185 -13.41 14.81 2.28
CA GLY A 185 -13.32 13.70 3.23
C GLY A 185 -14.66 13.37 3.87
N LEU A 186 -15.48 14.39 4.20
CA LEU A 186 -16.82 14.17 4.72
C LEU A 186 -17.75 13.52 3.68
N ARG A 187 -17.68 13.96 2.42
CA ARG A 187 -18.42 13.31 1.33
C ARG A 187 -17.99 11.85 1.16
N ALA A 188 -16.69 11.58 1.10
CA ALA A 188 -16.16 10.23 0.99
C ALA A 188 -16.62 9.32 2.14
N LEU A 189 -16.63 9.84 3.37
CA LEU A 189 -17.17 9.13 4.54
C LEU A 189 -18.65 8.80 4.38
N LEU A 190 -19.46 9.77 3.94
CA LEU A 190 -20.91 9.62 3.84
C LEU A 190 -21.35 8.70 2.69
N ASP A 191 -20.56 8.67 1.62
CA ASP A 191 -20.82 7.90 0.40
C ASP A 191 -20.19 6.50 0.43
N ASP A 192 -19.68 6.04 1.59
CA ASP A 192 -19.01 4.74 1.76
C ASP A 192 -17.85 4.53 0.78
N ALA A 193 -17.07 5.58 0.51
CA ALA A 193 -15.93 5.48 -0.38
C ALA A 193 -14.91 4.45 0.16
N PRO A 194 -14.46 3.51 -0.68
CA PRO A 194 -13.59 2.42 -0.24
C PRO A 194 -12.26 2.93 0.33
N GLU A 195 -11.73 2.24 1.35
CA GLU A 195 -10.42 2.57 1.91
C GLU A 195 -9.33 1.88 1.10
N ARG A 196 -8.74 2.61 0.15
CA ARG A 196 -7.68 2.09 -0.71
C ARG A 196 -6.32 2.63 -0.33
N TYR A 197 -5.30 1.78 -0.39
CA TYR A 197 -3.93 2.13 -0.09
C TYR A 197 -3.01 1.53 -1.14
N ALA A 198 -1.91 2.23 -1.45
CA ALA A 198 -0.93 1.74 -2.40
C ALA A 198 0.44 1.50 -1.76
N VAL A 199 1.11 0.46 -2.26
CA VAL A 199 2.52 0.21 -1.98
C VAL A 199 3.30 0.12 -3.29
N ILE A 200 4.42 0.83 -3.35
CA ILE A 200 5.40 0.76 -4.42
C ILE A 200 6.67 0.09 -3.88
N ASP A 201 7.08 -1.02 -4.50
CA ASP A 201 8.30 -1.77 -4.17
C ASP A 201 9.35 -1.52 -5.25
N VAL A 202 10.40 -0.78 -4.91
CA VAL A 202 11.51 -0.42 -5.79
C VAL A 202 12.64 -1.44 -5.62
N GLY A 203 12.58 -2.48 -6.44
CA GLY A 203 13.58 -3.54 -6.52
C GLY A 203 14.75 -3.22 -7.44
N THR A 204 15.82 -4.01 -7.33
CA THR A 204 17.01 -3.92 -8.21
C THR A 204 16.66 -4.13 -9.68
N ASN A 205 15.70 -5.00 -9.99
CA ASN A 205 15.36 -5.37 -11.36
C ASN A 205 14.04 -4.75 -11.85
N SER A 206 13.08 -4.55 -10.94
CA SER A 206 11.72 -4.13 -11.27
C SER A 206 11.14 -3.26 -10.18
N VAL A 207 10.27 -2.32 -10.58
CA VAL A 207 9.37 -1.61 -9.67
C VAL A 207 8.01 -2.28 -9.70
N LYS A 208 7.36 -2.43 -8.56
CA LYS A 208 6.01 -3.03 -8.46
C LYS A 208 5.04 -2.09 -7.78
N LEU A 209 3.79 -2.10 -8.22
CA LEU A 209 2.67 -1.39 -7.60
C LEU A 209 1.63 -2.40 -7.13
N HIS A 210 1.18 -2.23 -5.90
CA HIS A 210 0.00 -2.91 -5.39
C HIS A 210 -0.97 -1.86 -4.82
N VAL A 211 -2.23 -1.92 -5.21
CA VAL A 211 -3.33 -1.15 -4.62
C VAL A 211 -4.29 -2.13 -3.97
N GLY A 212 -4.36 -2.06 -2.64
CA GLY A 212 -5.28 -2.86 -1.84
C GLY A 212 -6.46 -2.03 -1.37
N GLU A 213 -7.65 -2.60 -1.46
CA GLU A 213 -8.87 -2.10 -0.83
C GLU A 213 -9.11 -2.85 0.47
N ARG A 214 -9.38 -2.11 1.55
CA ARG A 214 -9.65 -2.69 2.86
C ARG A 214 -11.15 -2.95 3.00
N GLY A 215 -11.52 -4.22 3.05
CA GLY A 215 -12.89 -4.67 3.25
C GLY A 215 -13.33 -4.61 4.72
N ALA A 216 -14.64 -4.78 4.94
CA ALA A 216 -15.20 -4.92 6.27
C ALA A 216 -14.58 -6.14 7.00
N GLY A 217 -14.05 -5.92 8.21
CA GLY A 217 -13.35 -6.97 8.96
C GLY A 217 -11.84 -7.05 8.71
N GLY A 218 -11.26 -6.07 7.99
CA GLY A 218 -9.80 -5.93 7.85
C GLY A 218 -9.17 -6.84 6.77
N THR A 219 -9.98 -7.44 5.90
CA THR A 219 -9.49 -8.17 4.73
C THR A 219 -9.00 -7.21 3.65
N TRP A 220 -8.09 -7.70 2.80
CA TRP A 220 -7.50 -6.93 1.70
C TRP A 220 -7.85 -7.53 0.35
N ASP A 221 -8.50 -6.74 -0.49
CA ASP A 221 -8.82 -7.07 -1.87
C ASP A 221 -7.87 -6.33 -2.81
N THR A 222 -7.34 -7.04 -3.81
CA THR A 222 -6.41 -6.46 -4.79
C THR A 222 -7.18 -5.72 -5.87
N ILE A 223 -6.97 -4.40 -5.98
CA ILE A 223 -7.56 -3.56 -7.03
C ILE A 223 -6.61 -3.42 -8.22
N VAL A 224 -5.32 -3.26 -7.93
CA VAL A 224 -4.26 -3.19 -8.94
C VAL A 224 -3.08 -3.98 -8.43
N ASP A 225 -2.53 -4.87 -9.26
CA ASP A 225 -1.19 -5.40 -9.09
C ASP A 225 -0.45 -5.30 -10.43
N GLY A 226 0.81 -4.90 -10.39
CA GLY A 226 1.61 -4.72 -11.59
C GLY A 226 3.08 -4.56 -11.29
N ALA A 227 3.90 -4.88 -12.29
CA ALA A 227 5.34 -4.76 -12.23
C ALA A 227 5.89 -4.17 -13.53
N GLU A 228 6.89 -3.33 -13.43
CA GLU A 228 7.62 -2.76 -14.55
C GLU A 228 9.11 -3.07 -14.42
N LEU A 229 9.72 -3.52 -15.52
CA LEU A 229 11.12 -3.92 -15.56
C LEU A 229 12.01 -2.70 -15.82
N THR A 230 12.52 -2.07 -14.76
CA THR A 230 13.32 -0.84 -14.87
C THR A 230 14.83 -1.11 -14.86
N ARG A 231 15.25 -2.25 -14.30
CA ARG A 231 16.64 -2.69 -14.13
C ARG A 231 17.51 -1.63 -13.43
N LEU A 232 17.05 -1.12 -12.29
CA LEU A 232 17.74 -0.10 -11.52
C LEU A 232 19.20 -0.48 -11.17
N GLY A 233 19.47 -1.76 -10.90
CA GLY A 233 20.81 -2.26 -10.58
C GLY A 233 21.69 -2.60 -11.79
N GLU A 234 21.27 -2.25 -13.00
CA GLU A 234 22.10 -2.43 -14.19
C GLU A 234 23.43 -1.66 -14.03
N GLY A 235 24.55 -2.38 -14.16
CA GLY A 235 25.90 -1.80 -14.00
C GLY A 235 26.36 -1.62 -12.54
N LEU A 236 25.46 -1.75 -11.57
CA LEU A 236 25.71 -1.43 -10.16
C LEU A 236 26.82 -2.27 -9.52
N GLU A 237 26.91 -3.56 -9.84
CA GLU A 237 27.99 -4.43 -9.34
C GLU A 237 29.37 -4.03 -9.85
N LYS A 238 29.43 -3.39 -11.03
CA LYS A 238 30.70 -3.01 -11.67
C LYS A 238 31.13 -1.59 -11.29
N THR A 239 30.18 -0.66 -11.25
CA THR A 239 30.44 0.77 -11.03
C THR A 239 30.22 1.19 -9.59
N GLY A 240 29.36 0.49 -8.84
CA GLY A 240 28.84 0.89 -7.54
C GLY A 240 27.87 2.08 -7.58
N GLU A 241 27.43 2.47 -8.78
CA GLU A 241 26.51 3.59 -9.02
C GLU A 241 25.37 3.20 -9.96
N ILE A 242 24.20 3.77 -9.71
CA ILE A 242 23.03 3.67 -10.60
C ILE A 242 23.29 4.57 -11.80
N THR A 243 23.15 4.03 -13.02
CA THR A 243 23.35 4.83 -14.23
C THR A 243 22.23 5.86 -14.43
N PRO A 244 22.50 7.00 -15.09
CA PRO A 244 21.47 8.00 -15.37
C PRO A 244 20.25 7.43 -16.10
N GLU A 245 20.46 6.49 -17.04
CA GLU A 245 19.38 5.85 -17.79
C GLU A 245 18.53 4.94 -16.91
N ALA A 246 19.15 4.19 -15.98
CA ALA A 246 18.43 3.32 -15.06
C ALA A 246 17.63 4.14 -14.02
N ALA A 247 18.20 5.25 -13.56
CA ALA A 247 17.51 6.21 -12.70
C ALA A 247 16.28 6.80 -13.41
N GLU A 248 16.45 7.35 -14.63
CA GLU A 248 15.34 7.98 -15.36
C GLU A 248 14.20 7.00 -15.69
N ARG A 249 14.52 5.77 -16.14
CA ARG A 249 13.50 4.73 -16.35
C ARG A 249 12.75 4.41 -15.07
N THR A 250 13.46 4.30 -13.95
CA THR A 250 12.86 3.96 -12.66
C THR A 250 11.97 5.09 -12.15
N THR A 251 12.43 6.33 -12.24
CA THR A 251 11.62 7.52 -11.90
C THR A 251 10.36 7.58 -12.76
N SER A 252 10.43 7.17 -14.03
CA SER A 252 9.28 7.16 -14.97
C SER A 252 8.23 6.13 -14.59
N ALA A 253 8.67 4.90 -14.35
CA ALA A 253 7.80 3.86 -13.82
C ALA A 253 7.10 4.29 -12.52
N ILE A 254 7.84 4.89 -11.58
CA ILE A 254 7.27 5.34 -10.30
C ILE A 254 6.25 6.45 -10.49
N ALA A 255 6.53 7.45 -11.33
CA ALA A 255 5.60 8.54 -11.62
C ALA A 255 4.28 8.02 -12.21
N ASP A 256 4.36 7.08 -13.16
CA ASP A 256 3.19 6.45 -13.77
C ASP A 256 2.39 5.62 -12.76
N MET A 257 3.08 4.89 -11.87
CA MET A 257 2.46 4.11 -10.80
C MET A 257 1.78 5.01 -9.75
N VAL A 258 2.38 6.14 -9.36
CA VAL A 258 1.75 7.14 -8.49
C VAL A 258 0.50 7.71 -9.14
N GLY A 259 0.57 8.08 -10.42
CA GLY A 259 -0.61 8.53 -11.18
C GLY A 259 -1.72 7.48 -11.22
N LYS A 260 -1.35 6.19 -11.43
CA LYS A 260 -2.30 5.07 -11.42
C LYS A 260 -2.93 4.87 -10.04
N ALA A 261 -2.16 4.94 -8.97
CA ALA A 261 -2.65 4.84 -7.60
C ALA A 261 -3.64 5.97 -7.28
N ARG A 262 -3.27 7.22 -7.58
CA ARG A 262 -4.15 8.41 -7.38
C ARG A 262 -5.47 8.28 -8.15
N ARG A 263 -5.45 7.81 -9.41
CA ARG A 263 -6.68 7.56 -10.20
C ARG A 263 -7.59 6.48 -9.59
N ASN A 264 -7.05 5.58 -8.78
CA ASN A 264 -7.83 4.58 -8.06
C ASN A 264 -8.39 5.09 -6.72
N GLY A 265 -8.17 6.37 -6.36
CA GLY A 265 -8.73 6.98 -5.17
C GLY A 265 -8.08 6.50 -3.87
N VAL A 266 -6.79 6.18 -3.90
CA VAL A 266 -6.05 5.76 -2.70
C VAL A 266 -5.98 6.90 -1.68
N ARG A 267 -5.93 6.56 -0.39
CA ARG A 267 -5.76 7.51 0.72
C ARG A 267 -4.30 7.77 1.06
N ALA A 268 -3.45 6.77 0.82
CA ALA A 268 -2.01 6.89 0.98
C ALA A 268 -1.25 5.99 -0.01
N ILE A 269 -0.02 6.39 -0.31
CA ILE A 269 0.97 5.68 -1.11
C ILE A 269 2.24 5.59 -0.26
N ILE A 270 2.75 4.37 -0.05
CA ILE A 270 4.05 4.14 0.57
C ILE A 270 4.98 3.53 -0.48
N ALA A 271 6.22 4.01 -0.53
CA ALA A 271 7.26 3.37 -1.33
C ALA A 271 8.40 2.86 -0.47
N VAL A 272 8.87 1.65 -0.77
CA VAL A 272 10.04 1.04 -0.16
C VAL A 272 11.09 0.72 -1.21
N GLY A 273 12.36 0.91 -0.86
CA GLY A 273 13.51 0.61 -1.70
C GLY A 273 14.36 -0.52 -1.09
N THR A 274 14.85 -1.43 -1.93
CA THR A 274 15.59 -2.63 -1.47
C THR A 274 17.07 -2.60 -1.90
N ALA A 275 17.66 -3.75 -2.22
CA ALA A 275 19.10 -3.97 -2.38
C ALA A 275 19.79 -2.96 -3.30
N GLY A 276 19.22 -2.67 -4.47
CA GLY A 276 19.82 -1.75 -5.44
C GLY A 276 20.03 -0.34 -4.88
N LEU A 277 19.07 0.19 -4.12
CA LEU A 277 19.17 1.50 -3.49
C LEU A 277 20.08 1.49 -2.25
N ARG A 278 20.17 0.36 -1.53
CA ARG A 278 21.07 0.21 -0.36
C ARG A 278 22.55 0.32 -0.73
N ILE A 279 22.96 -0.30 -1.84
CA ILE A 279 24.39 -0.44 -2.17
C ILE A 279 24.92 0.67 -3.08
N ALA A 280 24.05 1.40 -3.78
CA ALA A 280 24.45 2.45 -4.70
C ALA A 280 24.99 3.67 -3.95
N ARG A 281 26.20 4.13 -4.33
CA ARG A 281 26.82 5.32 -3.72
C ARG A 281 26.05 6.61 -4.04
N ASN A 282 25.37 6.65 -5.18
CA ASN A 282 24.58 7.79 -5.64
C ASN A 282 23.07 7.65 -5.36
N SER A 283 22.66 6.74 -4.46
CA SER A 283 21.24 6.50 -4.14
C SER A 283 20.52 7.77 -3.68
N GLY A 284 21.15 8.60 -2.84
CA GLY A 284 20.57 9.88 -2.38
C GLY A 284 20.11 10.78 -3.52
N ALA A 285 20.98 11.01 -4.53
CA ALA A 285 20.63 11.83 -5.69
C ALA A 285 19.47 11.24 -6.52
N VAL A 286 19.40 9.90 -6.62
CA VAL A 286 18.29 9.21 -7.30
C VAL A 286 16.99 9.38 -6.51
N LEU A 287 17.05 9.24 -5.18
CA LEU A 287 15.90 9.42 -4.29
C LEU A 287 15.37 10.86 -4.35
N ASP A 288 16.26 11.87 -4.31
CA ASP A 288 15.90 13.27 -4.42
C ASP A 288 15.21 13.58 -5.75
N ALA A 289 15.72 13.02 -6.86
CA ALA A 289 15.11 13.17 -8.18
C ALA A 289 13.71 12.52 -8.25
N ILE A 290 13.51 11.37 -7.62
CA ILE A 290 12.21 10.71 -7.52
C ILE A 290 11.25 11.55 -6.69
N GLN A 291 11.68 12.04 -5.53
CA GLN A 291 10.86 12.87 -4.67
C GLN A 291 10.45 14.16 -5.38
N ALA A 292 11.39 14.88 -6.01
CA ALA A 292 11.10 16.11 -6.73
C ALA A 292 10.06 15.93 -7.85
N ARG A 293 10.05 14.76 -8.51
CA ARG A 293 9.14 14.52 -9.63
C ARG A 293 7.79 13.91 -9.23
N THR A 294 7.74 13.17 -8.13
CA THR A 294 6.56 12.38 -7.76
C THR A 294 5.92 12.82 -6.44
N GLY A 295 6.62 13.63 -5.65
CA GLY A 295 6.28 13.95 -4.27
C GLY A 295 6.45 12.77 -3.30
N LEU A 296 6.95 11.62 -3.77
CA LEU A 296 7.01 10.39 -2.98
C LEU A 296 8.37 10.20 -2.33
N LEU A 297 8.37 10.02 -1.02
CA LEU A 297 9.52 9.57 -0.25
C LEU A 297 9.62 8.05 -0.33
N ILE A 298 10.81 7.54 -0.69
CA ILE A 298 11.08 6.10 -0.70
C ILE A 298 11.88 5.76 0.56
N GLU A 299 11.32 4.88 1.39
CA GLU A 299 12.00 4.32 2.55
C GLU A 299 12.95 3.19 2.09
N VAL A 300 14.27 3.42 2.15
CA VAL A 300 15.23 2.34 1.86
C VAL A 300 15.35 1.44 3.09
N ILE A 301 14.76 0.24 3.00
CA ILE A 301 14.65 -0.68 4.14
C ILE A 301 15.87 -1.62 4.25
N PRO A 302 16.32 -1.96 5.47
CA PRO A 302 17.32 -3.00 5.70
C PRO A 302 16.89 -4.35 5.13
N GLY A 303 17.87 -5.22 4.85
CA GLY A 303 17.57 -6.56 4.33
C GLY A 303 16.75 -7.40 5.30
N GLU A 304 17.03 -7.29 6.60
CA GLU A 304 16.32 -7.95 7.68
C GLU A 304 14.84 -7.53 7.70
N GLU A 305 14.59 -6.23 7.53
CA GLU A 305 13.24 -5.66 7.51
C GLU A 305 12.46 -6.08 6.27
N GLU A 306 13.11 -6.12 5.11
CA GLU A 306 12.55 -6.64 3.87
C GLU A 306 12.03 -8.07 4.04
N ALA A 307 12.79 -8.93 4.71
CA ALA A 307 12.36 -10.29 5.02
C ALA A 307 11.26 -10.36 6.07
N ARG A 308 11.35 -9.58 7.14
CA ARG A 308 10.32 -9.54 8.18
C ARG A 308 8.97 -9.14 7.59
N LEU A 309 8.94 -8.14 6.72
CA LEU A 309 7.73 -7.70 6.02
C LEU A 309 7.22 -8.76 5.05
N ALA A 310 8.10 -9.41 4.27
CA ALA A 310 7.69 -10.53 3.40
C ALA A 310 7.11 -11.71 4.21
N TYR A 311 7.67 -12.03 5.37
CA TYR A 311 7.16 -13.03 6.29
C TYR A 311 5.80 -12.63 6.89
N LEU A 312 5.63 -11.36 7.27
CA LEU A 312 4.34 -10.83 7.75
C LEU A 312 3.25 -10.92 6.67
N ALA A 313 3.61 -10.67 5.41
CA ALA A 313 2.69 -10.80 4.27
C ALA A 313 2.06 -12.20 4.19
N VAL A 314 2.89 -13.23 4.45
CA VAL A 314 2.47 -14.63 4.46
C VAL A 314 1.49 -14.89 5.62
N LYS A 315 1.84 -14.50 6.86
CA LYS A 315 0.95 -14.72 8.01
C LYS A 315 -0.39 -14.00 7.85
N ALA A 316 -0.36 -12.72 7.50
CA ALA A 316 -1.56 -11.91 7.38
C ALA A 316 -2.46 -12.38 6.22
N GLY A 317 -1.86 -12.77 5.09
CA GLY A 317 -2.60 -13.21 3.91
C GLY A 317 -3.24 -14.59 4.07
N LEU A 318 -2.59 -15.51 4.79
CA LEU A 318 -2.98 -16.91 4.80
C LEU A 318 -3.62 -17.40 6.12
N ARG A 319 -3.76 -16.53 7.13
CA ARG A 319 -4.29 -16.91 8.47
C ARG A 319 -3.61 -18.17 9.02
N MET A 320 -2.28 -18.20 8.94
CA MET A 320 -1.47 -19.32 9.40
C MET A 320 -1.68 -19.57 10.90
N PRO A 321 -1.55 -20.84 11.37
CA PRO A 321 -1.62 -21.14 12.79
C PRO A 321 -0.53 -20.39 13.58
N GLU A 322 -0.77 -20.25 14.89
CA GLU A 322 0.27 -19.82 15.82
C GLU A 322 1.37 -20.90 15.91
N GLY A 323 2.58 -20.48 16.27
CA GLY A 323 3.74 -21.35 16.38
C GLY A 323 4.79 -21.12 15.29
N THR A 324 5.49 -22.20 14.94
CA THR A 324 6.67 -22.17 14.06
C THR A 324 6.28 -22.20 12.58
N LEU A 325 6.79 -21.24 11.83
CA LEU A 325 6.54 -21.10 10.39
C LEU A 325 7.87 -20.98 9.66
N VAL A 326 8.03 -21.81 8.63
CA VAL A 326 9.11 -21.69 7.66
C VAL A 326 8.54 -21.17 6.34
N VAL A 327 9.10 -20.06 5.88
CA VAL A 327 8.82 -19.52 4.55
C VAL A 327 10.06 -19.70 3.69
N PHE A 328 9.92 -20.28 2.51
CA PHE A 328 11.01 -20.31 1.53
C PHE A 328 10.58 -19.74 0.18
N ASP A 329 11.49 -19.00 -0.46
CA ASP A 329 11.32 -18.45 -1.82
C ASP A 329 12.35 -19.10 -2.73
N THR A 330 11.88 -19.84 -3.73
CA THR A 330 12.76 -20.54 -4.66
C THR A 330 12.81 -19.83 -6.02
N GLY A 331 13.99 -19.31 -6.32
CA GLY A 331 14.28 -18.58 -7.55
C GLY A 331 15.06 -19.40 -8.58
N GLY A 332 15.52 -18.70 -9.62
CA GLY A 332 16.38 -19.28 -10.66
C GLY A 332 17.80 -19.58 -10.19
N GLY A 333 18.37 -18.72 -9.33
CA GLY A 333 19.78 -18.83 -8.89
C GLY A 333 19.98 -19.20 -7.41
N SER A 334 18.99 -18.97 -6.56
CA SER A 334 19.10 -19.21 -5.12
C SER A 334 17.73 -19.49 -4.51
N THR A 335 17.73 -20.02 -3.28
CA THR A 335 16.54 -20.19 -2.45
C THR A 335 16.77 -19.51 -1.11
N GLN A 336 15.83 -18.66 -0.70
CA GLN A 336 15.87 -17.96 0.58
C GLN A 336 14.97 -18.68 1.58
N PHE A 337 15.44 -18.82 2.81
CA PHE A 337 14.67 -19.37 3.93
C PHE A 337 14.51 -18.33 5.02
N THR A 338 13.31 -18.28 5.58
CA THR A 338 12.96 -17.49 6.75
C THR A 338 12.26 -18.41 7.76
N PHE A 339 12.94 -18.67 8.87
CA PHE A 339 12.39 -19.38 10.02
C PHE A 339 11.87 -18.34 11.00
N GLY A 340 10.66 -18.55 11.51
CA GLY A 340 10.08 -17.64 12.49
C GLY A 340 9.07 -18.32 13.38
N THR A 341 8.74 -17.64 14.46
CA THR A 341 7.72 -18.02 15.42
C THR A 341 6.77 -16.86 15.58
N ASP A 342 5.49 -17.09 15.31
CA ASP A 342 4.45 -16.06 15.28
C ASP A 342 4.80 -14.86 14.40
N ALA A 343 4.96 -13.66 14.96
CA ALA A 343 5.33 -12.46 14.20
C ALA A 343 6.85 -12.23 14.12
N ARG A 344 7.64 -13.05 14.82
CA ARG A 344 9.09 -12.90 14.94
C ARG A 344 9.81 -13.76 13.91
N VAL A 345 10.74 -13.13 13.19
CA VAL A 345 11.74 -13.86 12.39
C VAL A 345 12.87 -14.30 13.32
N ASP A 346 13.12 -15.60 13.39
CA ASP A 346 14.18 -16.21 14.22
C ASP A 346 15.51 -16.32 13.46
N GLU A 347 15.45 -16.75 12.20
CA GLU A 347 16.63 -16.88 11.35
C GLU A 347 16.25 -16.65 9.88
N ARG A 348 17.15 -16.01 9.14
CA ARG A 348 17.06 -15.94 7.69
C ARG A 348 18.41 -16.27 7.06
N PHE A 349 18.37 -17.01 5.96
CA PHE A 349 19.54 -17.22 5.12
C PHE A 349 19.16 -17.50 3.67
N SER A 350 20.16 -17.45 2.79
CA SER A 350 20.06 -17.85 1.39
C SER A 350 21.02 -19.01 1.14
N VAL A 351 20.62 -19.93 0.26
CA VAL A 351 21.47 -21.00 -0.27
C VAL A 351 21.53 -20.89 -1.79
N GLU A 352 22.65 -21.30 -2.41
CA GLU A 352 22.85 -21.28 -3.87
C GLU A 352 22.13 -22.44 -4.59
N VAL A 353 20.89 -22.67 -4.20
CA VAL A 353 19.99 -23.70 -4.71
C VAL A 353 18.97 -23.02 -5.59
N GLY A 354 19.22 -23.01 -6.90
CA GLY A 354 18.37 -22.35 -7.89
C GLY A 354 18.00 -23.29 -9.04
N ALA A 355 16.76 -23.19 -9.51
CA ALA A 355 16.24 -24.09 -10.54
C ALA A 355 17.08 -24.09 -11.83
N ALA A 356 17.61 -22.94 -12.25
CA ALA A 356 18.39 -22.83 -13.49
C ALA A 356 19.70 -23.62 -13.42
N ARG A 357 20.39 -23.59 -12.27
CA ARG A 357 21.66 -24.30 -12.03
C ARG A 357 21.51 -25.81 -12.22
N TYR A 358 20.47 -26.40 -11.62
CA TYR A 358 20.24 -27.85 -11.74
C TYR A 358 19.67 -28.24 -13.11
N THR A 359 18.86 -27.37 -13.72
CA THR A 359 18.40 -27.58 -15.10
C THR A 359 19.57 -27.68 -16.07
N GLU A 360 20.54 -26.78 -15.97
CA GLU A 360 21.75 -26.79 -16.80
C GLU A 360 22.61 -28.03 -16.48
N ARG A 361 22.93 -28.25 -15.20
CA ARG A 361 23.83 -29.33 -14.76
C ARG A 361 23.35 -30.73 -15.15
N PHE A 362 22.05 -30.99 -15.05
CA PHE A 362 21.47 -32.33 -15.25
C PHE A 362 20.62 -32.43 -16.53
N GLY A 363 20.58 -31.39 -17.37
CA GLY A 363 19.79 -31.39 -18.60
C GLY A 363 18.28 -31.48 -18.37
N LEU A 364 17.77 -30.94 -17.25
CA LEU A 364 16.36 -31.13 -16.83
C LEU A 364 15.33 -30.41 -17.74
N ALA A 365 15.79 -29.63 -18.73
CA ALA A 365 14.93 -29.05 -19.74
C ALA A 365 14.39 -30.10 -20.74
N GLY A 366 15.10 -31.23 -20.91
CA GLY A 366 14.67 -32.35 -21.74
C GLY A 366 13.87 -33.40 -20.96
N THR A 367 13.58 -34.52 -21.63
CA THR A 367 13.09 -35.73 -20.97
C THR A 367 14.21 -36.39 -20.16
N VAL A 368 13.93 -36.77 -18.92
CA VAL A 368 14.96 -37.36 -18.02
C VAL A 368 14.52 -38.71 -17.46
N THR A 369 15.48 -39.62 -17.34
CA THR A 369 15.26 -40.95 -16.76
C THR A 369 15.11 -40.86 -15.24
N PRO A 370 14.51 -41.88 -14.59
CA PRO A 370 14.43 -41.94 -13.13
C PRO A 370 15.81 -41.87 -12.43
N ASP A 371 16.88 -42.38 -13.06
CA ASP A 371 18.22 -42.36 -12.47
C ASP A 371 18.83 -40.95 -12.48
N VAL A 372 18.71 -40.21 -13.59
CA VAL A 372 19.15 -38.80 -13.66
C VAL A 372 18.36 -37.94 -12.68
N LEU A 373 17.06 -38.18 -12.57
CA LEU A 373 16.24 -37.50 -11.58
C LEU A 373 16.72 -37.80 -10.15
N ARG A 374 16.99 -39.08 -9.83
CA ARG A 374 17.50 -39.48 -8.51
C ARG A 374 18.83 -38.80 -8.19
N GLU A 375 19.73 -38.71 -9.16
CA GLU A 375 21.02 -38.02 -9.03
C GLU A 375 20.82 -36.52 -8.76
N ALA A 376 19.98 -35.84 -9.55
CA ALA A 376 19.68 -34.42 -9.36
C ALA A 376 19.10 -34.14 -7.96
N LEU A 377 18.23 -35.01 -7.47
CA LEU A 377 17.63 -34.91 -6.15
C LEU A 377 18.63 -35.12 -5.02
N GLY A 378 19.56 -36.05 -5.18
CA GLY A 378 20.66 -36.26 -4.23
C GLY A 378 21.51 -35.00 -4.10
N VAL A 379 21.93 -34.42 -5.23
CA VAL A 379 22.74 -33.20 -5.22
C VAL A 379 21.97 -31.99 -4.67
N ILE A 380 20.68 -31.85 -4.98
CA ILE A 380 19.83 -30.81 -4.39
C ILE A 380 19.73 -31.01 -2.86
N ALA A 381 19.66 -32.26 -2.40
CA ALA A 381 19.61 -32.57 -0.97
C ALA A 381 20.96 -32.23 -0.29
N ASP A 382 22.08 -32.53 -0.91
CA ASP A 382 23.40 -32.17 -0.38
C ASP A 382 23.55 -30.64 -0.29
N ASP A 383 23.19 -29.90 -1.35
CA ASP A 383 23.24 -28.44 -1.35
C ASP A 383 22.24 -27.78 -0.37
N LEU A 384 21.26 -28.54 0.14
CA LEU A 384 20.30 -28.12 1.16
C LEU A 384 20.65 -28.63 2.57
N GLU A 385 21.89 -29.03 2.84
CA GLU A 385 22.35 -29.52 4.15
C GLU A 385 22.04 -28.56 5.31
N ARG A 386 22.00 -27.24 5.07
CA ARG A 386 21.74 -26.23 6.12
C ARG A 386 20.35 -26.34 6.78
N ILE A 387 19.39 -26.96 6.10
CA ILE A 387 18.05 -27.22 6.66
C ILE A 387 17.88 -28.64 7.19
N GLU A 388 18.92 -29.47 7.10
CA GLU A 388 18.86 -30.86 7.56
C GLU A 388 18.80 -30.96 9.09
N GLY A 389 18.00 -31.91 9.58
CA GLY A 389 17.82 -32.16 11.01
C GLY A 389 17.08 -31.05 11.77
N ARG A 390 16.56 -30.02 11.07
CA ARG A 390 15.75 -28.98 11.71
C ARG A 390 14.41 -29.55 12.18
N PRO A 391 13.86 -29.06 13.29
CA PRO A 391 12.53 -29.47 13.75
C PRO A 391 11.46 -29.25 12.67
N GLN A 392 10.49 -30.16 12.62
CA GLN A 392 9.33 -30.01 11.75
C GLN A 392 8.54 -28.75 12.17
N PRO A 393 8.32 -27.77 11.27
CA PRO A 393 7.54 -26.58 11.61
C PRO A 393 6.03 -26.88 11.68
N ASP A 394 5.27 -26.04 12.36
CA ASP A 394 3.80 -26.12 12.40
C ASP A 394 3.19 -25.77 11.03
N ALA A 395 3.86 -24.89 10.27
CA ALA A 395 3.48 -24.55 8.90
C ALA A 395 4.69 -24.36 7.98
N LEU A 396 4.55 -24.78 6.72
CA LEU A 396 5.50 -24.54 5.64
C LEU A 396 4.83 -23.75 4.52
N VAL A 397 5.41 -22.61 4.18
CA VAL A 397 4.95 -21.76 3.08
C VAL A 397 6.03 -21.65 2.02
N ALA A 398 5.62 -21.77 0.77
CA ALA A 398 6.50 -21.69 -0.38
C ALA A 398 6.10 -20.51 -1.28
N MET A 399 7.12 -19.82 -1.78
CA MET A 399 7.00 -18.67 -2.67
C MET A 399 7.88 -18.88 -3.90
N GLY A 400 7.70 -18.01 -4.89
CA GLY A 400 8.51 -17.98 -6.09
C GLY A 400 7.85 -18.64 -7.29
N GLY A 401 8.42 -18.36 -8.46
CA GLY A 401 7.78 -18.68 -9.74
C GLY A 401 7.55 -20.16 -9.99
N ALA A 402 8.40 -21.05 -9.47
CA ALA A 402 8.20 -22.49 -9.60
C ALA A 402 6.94 -22.93 -8.85
N VAL A 403 6.82 -22.54 -7.59
CA VAL A 403 5.71 -22.91 -6.70
C VAL A 403 4.37 -22.37 -7.21
N THR A 404 4.34 -21.11 -7.65
CA THR A 404 3.11 -20.52 -8.19
C THR A 404 2.66 -21.16 -9.50
N ASN A 405 3.60 -21.62 -10.34
CA ASN A 405 3.27 -22.39 -11.55
C ASN A 405 2.79 -23.81 -11.20
N ILE A 406 3.37 -24.48 -10.19
CA ILE A 406 2.87 -25.78 -9.71
C ILE A 406 1.42 -25.65 -9.24
N ALA A 407 1.10 -24.60 -8.48
CA ALA A 407 -0.28 -24.30 -8.07
C ALA A 407 -1.19 -23.99 -9.26
N ALA A 408 -0.76 -23.17 -10.23
CA ALA A 408 -1.54 -22.87 -11.41
C ALA A 408 -1.84 -24.11 -12.28
N VAL A 409 -0.87 -25.03 -12.39
CA VAL A 409 -1.03 -26.31 -13.10
C VAL A 409 -1.98 -27.25 -12.34
N LYS A 410 -1.90 -27.30 -11.00
CA LYS A 410 -2.85 -28.06 -10.17
C LYS A 410 -4.30 -27.66 -10.46
N HIS A 411 -4.55 -26.36 -10.62
CA HIS A 411 -5.89 -25.81 -10.88
C HIS A 411 -6.24 -25.69 -12.37
N GLY A 412 -5.33 -26.02 -13.28
CA GLY A 412 -5.56 -25.90 -14.73
C GLY A 412 -5.84 -24.46 -15.18
N LEU A 413 -5.16 -23.47 -14.60
CA LEU A 413 -5.43 -22.05 -14.85
C LEU A 413 -4.97 -21.63 -16.26
N ALA A 414 -5.91 -21.47 -17.19
CA ALA A 414 -5.62 -20.94 -18.52
C ALA A 414 -5.15 -19.47 -18.49
N THR A 415 -5.64 -18.70 -17.52
CA THR A 415 -5.16 -17.35 -17.20
C THR A 415 -4.74 -17.34 -15.73
N TYR A 416 -3.58 -16.78 -15.44
CA TYR A 416 -3.06 -16.71 -14.08
C TYR A 416 -4.00 -15.91 -13.18
N ASP A 417 -4.45 -16.53 -12.08
CA ASP A 417 -5.25 -15.87 -11.05
C ASP A 417 -4.51 -15.92 -9.70
N PRO A 418 -3.97 -14.80 -9.20
CA PRO A 418 -3.23 -14.76 -7.95
C PRO A 418 -4.11 -15.11 -6.73
N ASN A 419 -5.43 -14.90 -6.80
CA ASN A 419 -6.34 -15.20 -5.70
C ASN A 419 -6.61 -16.70 -5.56
N ILE A 420 -6.51 -17.47 -6.65
CA ILE A 420 -6.58 -18.92 -6.61
C ILE A 420 -5.23 -19.51 -6.17
N VAL A 421 -4.13 -18.96 -6.69
CA VAL A 421 -2.78 -19.45 -6.37
C VAL A 421 -2.42 -19.20 -4.91
N HIS A 422 -2.68 -18.00 -4.39
CA HIS A 422 -2.44 -17.68 -2.99
C HIS A 422 -3.31 -18.53 -2.06
N GLY A 423 -2.68 -19.25 -1.14
CA GLY A 423 -3.36 -20.14 -0.20
C GLY A 423 -3.62 -21.54 -0.74
N THR A 424 -3.21 -21.83 -1.99
CA THR A 424 -3.25 -23.21 -2.48
C THR A 424 -2.35 -24.11 -1.63
N VAL A 425 -2.92 -25.20 -1.11
CA VAL A 425 -2.15 -26.25 -0.43
C VAL A 425 -1.64 -27.24 -1.48
N LEU A 426 -0.34 -27.52 -1.48
CA LEU A 426 0.29 -28.55 -2.29
C LEU A 426 0.76 -29.67 -1.36
N ASP A 427 0.22 -30.87 -1.54
CA ASP A 427 0.71 -32.05 -0.87
C ASP A 427 1.83 -32.71 -1.69
N ARG A 428 2.52 -33.65 -1.05
CA ARG A 428 3.58 -34.45 -1.67
C ARG A 428 3.12 -35.14 -2.96
N ALA A 429 1.93 -35.73 -2.95
CA ALA A 429 1.43 -36.52 -4.08
C ALA A 429 1.25 -35.64 -5.33
N GLU A 430 0.75 -34.42 -5.16
CA GLU A 430 0.61 -33.47 -6.25
C GLU A 430 1.96 -33.03 -6.82
N ILE A 431 2.94 -32.78 -5.94
CA ILE A 431 4.30 -32.41 -6.39
C ILE A 431 4.95 -33.58 -7.14
N GLU A 432 4.82 -34.81 -6.64
CA GLU A 432 5.34 -36.01 -7.30
C GLU A 432 4.66 -36.28 -8.65
N ARG A 433 3.33 -36.11 -8.73
CA ARG A 433 2.57 -36.19 -9.99
C ARG A 433 3.11 -35.21 -11.03
N GLN A 434 3.39 -33.97 -10.62
CA GLN A 434 3.93 -32.96 -11.53
C GLN A 434 5.40 -33.22 -11.88
N ILE A 435 6.24 -33.68 -10.94
CA ILE A 435 7.62 -34.11 -11.25
C ILE A 435 7.60 -35.21 -12.32
N GLU A 436 6.72 -36.21 -12.18
CA GLU A 436 6.55 -37.30 -13.15
C GLU A 436 6.16 -36.77 -14.53
N MET A 437 5.12 -35.93 -14.59
CA MET A 437 4.67 -35.28 -15.81
C MET A 437 5.78 -34.47 -16.49
N TYR A 438 6.54 -33.70 -15.71
CA TYR A 438 7.61 -32.86 -16.24
C TYR A 438 8.79 -33.70 -16.73
N ARG A 439 9.23 -34.72 -15.99
CA ARG A 439 10.39 -35.52 -16.41
C ARG A 439 10.15 -36.33 -17.69
N THR A 440 8.91 -36.70 -17.98
CA THR A 440 8.54 -37.46 -19.19
C THR A 440 8.30 -36.58 -20.41
N SER A 441 8.55 -35.27 -20.33
CA SER A 441 8.28 -34.32 -21.41
C SER A 441 9.41 -33.29 -21.50
N ASP A 442 9.75 -32.87 -22.71
CA ASP A 442 10.72 -31.80 -22.93
C ASP A 442 10.10 -30.41 -22.73
N ALA A 443 10.92 -29.36 -22.77
CA ALA A 443 10.46 -27.99 -22.62
C ALA A 443 9.45 -27.57 -23.69
N ALA A 444 9.52 -28.12 -24.91
CA ALA A 444 8.57 -27.79 -25.98
C ALA A 444 7.17 -28.31 -25.63
N HIS A 445 7.06 -29.55 -25.16
CA HIS A 445 5.80 -30.12 -24.70
C HIS A 445 5.32 -29.45 -23.40
N ARG A 446 6.22 -29.18 -22.44
CA ARG A 446 5.84 -28.50 -21.19
C ARG A 446 5.20 -27.13 -21.42
N ARG A 447 5.60 -26.40 -22.47
CA ARG A 447 4.97 -25.10 -22.84
C ARG A 447 3.49 -25.22 -23.21
N THR A 448 2.97 -26.41 -23.51
CA THR A 448 1.56 -26.64 -23.83
C THR A 448 0.73 -27.00 -22.59
N ILE A 449 1.36 -27.25 -21.44
CA ILE A 449 0.67 -27.59 -20.19
C ILE A 449 -0.09 -26.35 -19.69
N VAL A 450 -1.41 -26.49 -19.53
CA VAL A 450 -2.27 -25.42 -18.99
C VAL A 450 -1.84 -25.07 -17.57
N GLY A 451 -1.71 -23.78 -17.27
CA GLY A 451 -1.21 -23.26 -15.99
C GLY A 451 0.31 -23.07 -15.94
N LEU A 452 1.08 -23.67 -16.86
CA LEU A 452 2.54 -23.50 -16.90
C LEU A 452 2.93 -22.35 -17.83
N GLN A 453 3.53 -21.31 -17.27
CA GLN A 453 4.04 -20.19 -18.05
C GLN A 453 5.14 -20.65 -19.01
N PRO A 454 5.08 -20.30 -20.31
CA PRO A 454 6.06 -20.79 -21.30
C PRO A 454 7.52 -20.48 -20.98
N LYS A 455 7.78 -19.35 -20.32
CA LYS A 455 9.13 -18.93 -19.87
C LYS A 455 9.68 -19.78 -18.72
N ARG A 456 8.85 -20.60 -18.06
CA ARG A 456 9.23 -21.45 -16.93
C ARG A 456 9.37 -22.93 -17.30
N ALA A 457 8.92 -23.33 -18.49
CA ALA A 457 8.90 -24.72 -18.93
C ALA A 457 10.26 -25.45 -18.85
N GLU A 458 11.37 -24.74 -19.08
CA GLU A 458 12.72 -25.32 -19.01
C GLU A 458 13.17 -25.62 -17.58
N VAL A 459 12.78 -24.78 -16.62
CA VAL A 459 13.27 -24.83 -15.22
C VAL A 459 12.27 -25.45 -14.24
N ILE A 460 11.03 -25.72 -14.66
CA ILE A 460 9.96 -26.14 -13.74
C ILE A 460 10.25 -27.49 -13.07
N LEU A 461 10.88 -28.44 -13.78
CA LEU A 461 11.23 -29.74 -13.20
C LEU A 461 12.23 -29.58 -12.04
N ALA A 462 13.28 -28.77 -12.23
CA ALA A 462 14.24 -28.47 -11.17
C ALA A 462 13.57 -27.75 -9.99
N GLY A 463 12.68 -26.80 -10.27
CA GLY A 463 11.91 -26.11 -9.22
C GLY A 463 11.05 -27.08 -8.39
N ALA A 464 10.33 -28.00 -9.04
CA ALA A 464 9.54 -29.02 -8.33
C ALA A 464 10.41 -29.97 -7.51
N CYS A 465 11.60 -30.32 -8.01
CA CYS A 465 12.60 -31.10 -7.29
C CYS A 465 13.08 -30.40 -6.00
N ILE A 466 13.41 -29.10 -6.10
CA ILE A 466 13.81 -28.29 -4.93
C ILE A 466 12.69 -28.28 -3.89
N VAL A 467 11.46 -27.99 -4.30
CA VAL A 467 10.30 -27.94 -3.41
C VAL A 467 10.11 -29.28 -2.69
N ARG A 468 10.17 -30.40 -3.42
CA ARG A 468 10.03 -31.74 -2.82
C ARG A 468 11.15 -32.02 -1.81
N THR A 469 12.40 -31.71 -2.15
CA THR A 469 13.53 -31.92 -1.24
C THR A 469 13.45 -31.06 0.02
N VAL A 470 12.93 -29.83 -0.07
CA VAL A 470 12.66 -28.99 1.11
C VAL A 470 11.60 -29.62 2.00
N MET A 471 10.51 -30.14 1.42
CA MET A 471 9.49 -30.87 2.18
C MET A 471 10.06 -32.12 2.85
N ASP A 472 10.91 -32.89 2.14
CA ASP A 472 11.61 -34.07 2.68
C ASP A 472 12.43 -33.69 3.92
N LYS A 473 13.31 -32.70 3.81
CA LYS A 473 14.23 -32.32 4.90
C LYS A 473 13.54 -31.69 6.11
N LEU A 474 12.42 -31.01 5.91
CA LEU A 474 11.63 -30.39 6.99
C LEU A 474 10.53 -31.32 7.53
N GLY A 475 10.41 -32.54 7.03
CA GLY A 475 9.40 -33.51 7.49
C GLY A 475 7.96 -33.08 7.18
N GLN A 476 7.73 -32.31 6.12
CA GLN A 476 6.41 -31.74 5.78
C GLN A 476 5.67 -32.59 4.74
N GLY A 477 4.42 -32.94 5.03
CA GLY A 477 3.54 -33.65 4.09
C GLY A 477 2.87 -32.72 3.06
N SER A 478 2.77 -31.44 3.39
CA SER A 478 2.18 -30.41 2.53
C SER A 478 2.81 -29.05 2.79
N LEU A 479 2.63 -28.13 1.86
CA LEU A 479 2.97 -26.72 2.00
C LEU A 479 1.83 -25.84 1.48
N THR A 480 1.80 -24.58 1.90
CA THR A 480 0.88 -23.58 1.36
C THR A 480 1.62 -22.62 0.44
N VAL A 481 1.04 -22.28 -0.70
CA VAL A 481 1.63 -21.36 -1.68
C VAL A 481 1.28 -19.92 -1.33
N SER A 482 2.27 -19.02 -1.33
CA SER A 482 2.04 -17.58 -1.26
C SER A 482 2.47 -16.87 -2.53
N ASP A 483 1.52 -16.18 -3.17
CA ASP A 483 1.78 -15.17 -4.21
C ASP A 483 2.04 -13.76 -3.62
N ARG A 484 1.88 -13.62 -2.30
CA ARG A 484 2.07 -12.36 -1.58
C ARG A 484 3.50 -12.27 -1.05
N GLY A 485 4.17 -11.14 -1.33
CA GLY A 485 5.51 -10.80 -0.84
C GLY A 485 5.58 -9.39 -0.22
N LEU A 486 6.76 -8.77 -0.23
CA LEU A 486 7.09 -7.50 0.44
C LEU A 486 5.97 -6.44 0.40
N ARG A 487 5.47 -6.08 -0.78
CA ARG A 487 4.44 -5.03 -0.94
C ARG A 487 3.15 -5.30 -0.16
N HIS A 488 2.77 -6.56 0.01
CA HIS A 488 1.60 -6.94 0.79
C HIS A 488 1.88 -6.89 2.30
N GLY A 489 3.12 -7.20 2.69
CA GLY A 489 3.58 -7.07 4.07
C GLY A 489 3.62 -5.62 4.54
N VAL A 490 4.17 -4.73 3.69
CA VAL A 490 4.15 -3.28 3.92
C VAL A 490 2.71 -2.77 4.04
N LEU A 491 1.83 -3.19 3.13
CA LEU A 491 0.42 -2.78 3.16
C LEU A 491 -0.25 -3.21 4.49
N ALA A 492 -0.07 -4.48 4.87
CA ALA A 492 -0.65 -5.03 6.09
C ALA A 492 -0.06 -4.39 7.36
N GLU A 493 1.24 -4.09 7.39
CA GLU A 493 1.84 -3.45 8.56
C GLU A 493 1.46 -1.98 8.69
N ARG A 494 1.50 -1.24 7.58
CA ARG A 494 1.32 0.21 7.61
C ARG A 494 -0.16 0.60 7.71
N PHE A 495 -1.07 -0.28 7.26
CA PHE A 495 -2.50 0.03 7.16
C PHE A 495 -3.43 -1.08 7.68
N GLY A 496 -2.91 -2.25 8.11
CA GLY A 496 -3.71 -3.43 8.41
C GLY A 496 -4.41 -3.42 9.78
N ASN A 497 -3.72 -2.95 10.84
CA ASN A 497 -4.22 -2.52 12.14
C ASN A 497 -3.05 -2.29 13.10
#